data_AF-Q57VC8-F1
#
_entry.id   AF-Q57VC8-F1
#
_cell.length_a   1.000
_cell.length_b   1.000
_cell.length_c   1.000
_cell.angle_alpha   90.00
_cell.angle_beta   90.00
_cell.angle_gamma   90.00
#
_symmetry.space_group_name_H-M   'P 1'
#
loop_
_entity.id
_entity.type
_entity.pdbx_description
1 polymer ?
#
loop_
_entity_poly.entity_id
_entity_poly.type
_entity_poly.pdbx_seq_one_letter_code
_entity_poly.pdbx_strand_id
1 'polypeptide(L)'
;MLWAFSRGRITSTELLQLLQKHQENIDAQSVFWLSEAQAKYHYRLQCRGGVEVPRDMLPRPAVYSIIDYSPSERRSLLQSLPLLAIRDHKWLLLTKNCTGSEPFAWKAATLEQYVGALLTSPASEANFDGTLLVDASVAVPSRPQPSVQLFNAQETSNPFLADDSLRHTHLITGKPFPHGVSSALSTLWSQFSYTSMRWLPVDDDATNLDSLTLNCNQEPHAVFDPEPVQLVCIGQLAEEEQASILHSAPRWVLEHSLKRPIILSNGKWMTWRKMELDEDVRLPCTATARWRSKCQPPPQHQIWLRITNNIHHTGAPLQRCIMHRRLFYNSSQIAV
;
A
#
# COMPACT_ATOMS: atom_id res chain seq x y z
N MET A 1 -16.14 9.86 10.42
CA MET A 1 -14.95 9.12 10.89
C MET A 1 -15.36 7.82 11.55
N LEU A 2 -14.53 6.81 11.44
CA LEU A 2 -14.82 5.43 11.85
C LEU A 2 -13.63 4.84 12.63
N TRP A 3 -13.90 3.85 13.48
CA TRP A 3 -12.85 3.00 14.02
C TRP A 3 -12.35 2.05 12.93
N ALA A 4 -11.04 1.95 12.73
CA ALA A 4 -10.45 1.13 11.68
C ALA A 4 -10.83 -0.34 11.82
N PHE A 5 -10.83 -0.84 13.05
CA PHE A 5 -11.08 -2.25 13.32
C PHE A 5 -12.56 -2.60 13.22
N SER A 6 -13.43 -1.99 14.02
CA SER A 6 -14.86 -2.35 14.04
C SER A 6 -15.65 -1.74 12.88
N ARG A 7 -15.07 -0.78 12.15
CA ARG A 7 -15.75 0.05 11.15
C ARG A 7 -16.93 0.85 11.72
N GLY A 8 -17.10 0.86 13.05
CA GLY A 8 -18.15 1.60 13.74
C GLY A 8 -17.88 3.10 13.76
N ARG A 9 -18.95 3.90 13.82
CA ARG A 9 -18.84 5.36 13.90
C ARG A 9 -18.29 5.81 15.26
N ILE A 10 -17.45 6.82 15.23
CA ILE A 10 -17.07 7.57 16.43
C ILE A 10 -18.24 8.49 16.77
N THR A 11 -18.80 8.35 17.98
CA THR A 11 -20.04 9.04 18.38
C THR A 11 -19.81 10.31 19.20
N SER A 12 -18.67 10.41 19.89
CA SER A 12 -18.33 11.60 20.69
C SER A 12 -18.04 12.79 19.77
N THR A 13 -18.79 13.88 19.91
CA THR A 13 -18.65 15.09 19.08
C THR A 13 -17.32 15.80 19.34
N GLU A 14 -16.92 15.91 20.61
CA GLU A 14 -15.63 16.51 20.99
C GLU A 14 -14.46 15.73 20.39
N LEU A 15 -14.52 14.40 20.48
CA LEU A 15 -13.53 13.52 19.88
C LEU A 15 -13.48 13.69 18.36
N LEU A 16 -14.64 13.71 17.69
CA LEU A 16 -14.71 13.93 16.24
C LEU A 16 -14.04 15.23 15.82
N GLN A 17 -14.27 16.33 16.53
CA GLN A 17 -13.66 17.62 16.22
C GLN A 17 -12.15 17.60 16.41
N LEU A 18 -11.66 17.00 17.49
CA LEU A 18 -10.23 16.84 17.76
C LEU A 18 -9.55 15.98 16.67
N LEU A 19 -10.15 14.85 16.33
CA LEU A 19 -9.65 13.95 15.29
C LEU A 19 -9.70 14.60 13.91
N GLN A 20 -10.76 15.35 13.60
CA GLN A 20 -10.88 16.10 12.35
C GLN A 20 -9.78 17.15 12.21
N LYS A 21 -9.57 17.95 13.26
CA LYS A 21 -8.49 18.93 13.28
C LYS A 21 -7.13 18.28 13.06
N HIS A 22 -6.88 17.13 13.69
CA HIS A 22 -5.63 16.38 13.49
C HIS A 22 -5.51 15.85 12.05
N GLN A 23 -6.58 15.25 11.51
CA GLN A 23 -6.62 14.77 10.12
C GLN A 23 -6.28 15.88 9.12
N GLU A 24 -6.89 17.05 9.29
CA GLU A 24 -6.66 18.23 8.44
C GLU A 24 -5.22 18.73 8.60
N ASN A 25 -4.71 18.80 9.84
CA ASN A 25 -3.34 19.24 10.13
C ASN A 25 -2.27 18.34 9.49
N ILE A 26 -2.52 17.03 9.38
CA ILE A 26 -1.58 16.08 8.75
C ILE A 26 -1.90 15.79 7.27
N ASP A 27 -2.90 16.47 6.69
CA ASP A 27 -3.40 16.24 5.32
C ASP A 27 -3.72 14.76 5.02
N ALA A 28 -4.37 14.08 5.97
CA ALA A 28 -4.75 12.68 5.83
C ALA A 28 -6.09 12.53 5.08
N GLN A 29 -6.13 11.59 4.13
CA GLN A 29 -7.32 11.14 3.41
C GLN A 29 -8.17 10.18 4.25
N SER A 30 -7.54 9.31 5.06
CA SER A 30 -8.25 8.25 5.79
C SER A 30 -9.17 8.83 6.84
N VAL A 31 -10.39 8.29 6.91
CA VAL A 31 -11.35 8.59 7.97
C VAL A 31 -11.32 7.57 9.10
N PHE A 32 -10.40 6.60 9.04
CA PHE A 32 -10.27 5.50 9.99
C PHE A 32 -9.23 5.79 11.06
N TRP A 33 -9.60 5.48 12.30
CA TRP A 33 -8.78 5.72 13.48
C TRP A 33 -8.62 4.44 14.29
N LEU A 34 -7.47 4.28 14.92
CA LEU A 34 -7.16 3.14 15.75
C LEU A 34 -6.25 3.53 16.91
N SER A 35 -6.32 2.77 18.00
CA SER A 35 -5.34 2.90 19.09
C SER A 35 -4.01 2.26 18.71
N GLU A 36 -2.95 2.63 19.43
CA GLU A 36 -1.63 2.00 19.28
C GLU A 36 -1.69 0.49 19.48
N ALA A 37 -2.46 0.02 20.47
CA ALA A 37 -2.62 -1.39 20.77
C ALA A 37 -3.36 -2.15 19.66
N GLN A 38 -4.37 -1.55 19.03
CA GLN A 38 -5.03 -2.14 17.86
C GLN A 38 -4.04 -2.27 16.70
N ALA A 39 -3.26 -1.23 16.43
CA ALA A 39 -2.26 -1.25 15.36
C ALA A 39 -1.18 -2.31 15.60
N LYS A 40 -0.61 -2.38 16.80
CA LYS A 40 0.48 -3.30 17.15
C LYS A 40 0.02 -4.74 17.33
N TYR A 41 -1.00 -4.99 18.16
CA TYR A 41 -1.36 -6.37 18.53
C TYR A 41 -2.22 -7.07 17.48
N HIS A 42 -2.97 -6.32 16.66
CA HIS A 42 -3.78 -6.92 15.60
C HIS A 42 -3.12 -6.84 14.23
N TYR A 43 -2.76 -5.63 13.80
CA TYR A 43 -2.21 -5.41 12.46
C TYR A 43 -0.69 -5.55 12.39
N ARG A 44 0.01 -5.69 13.54
CA ARG A 44 1.48 -5.73 13.62
C ARG A 44 2.13 -4.51 12.97
N LEU A 45 1.47 -3.36 13.09
CA LEU A 45 1.89 -2.08 12.52
C LEU A 45 2.73 -1.28 13.53
N GLN A 46 3.71 -0.55 13.01
CA GLN A 46 4.34 0.54 13.75
C GLN A 46 3.49 1.80 13.58
N CYS A 47 3.39 2.60 14.64
CA CYS A 47 2.68 3.87 14.62
C CYS A 47 3.66 5.04 14.72
N ARG A 48 3.36 6.16 14.07
CA ARG A 48 4.18 7.39 14.09
C ARG A 48 3.24 8.59 14.22
N GLY A 49 3.51 9.50 15.15
CA GLY A 49 2.64 10.64 15.41
C GLY A 49 1.43 10.26 16.26
N GLY A 50 0.23 10.48 15.77
CA GLY A 50 -1.02 10.30 16.49
C GLY A 50 -1.35 11.48 17.41
N VAL A 51 -2.51 11.38 18.04
CA VAL A 51 -3.05 12.39 18.95
C VAL A 51 -3.41 11.74 20.28
N GLU A 52 -2.98 12.37 21.36
CA GLU A 52 -3.34 11.96 22.71
C GLU A 52 -4.76 12.43 23.03
N VAL A 53 -5.60 11.49 23.47
CA VAL A 53 -7.01 11.74 23.75
C VAL A 53 -7.31 11.38 25.21
N PRO A 54 -7.90 12.28 26.00
CA PRO A 54 -8.38 11.97 27.34
C PRO A 54 -9.35 10.78 27.36
N ARG A 55 -9.20 9.90 28.35
CA ARG A 55 -9.97 8.64 28.39
C ARG A 55 -11.47 8.85 28.49
N ASP A 56 -11.93 9.93 29.10
CA ASP A 56 -13.34 10.29 29.27
C ASP A 56 -14.05 10.67 27.96
N MET A 57 -13.30 11.04 26.91
CA MET A 57 -13.87 11.26 25.56
C MET A 57 -14.26 9.96 24.86
N LEU A 58 -13.80 8.80 25.35
CA LEU A 58 -14.05 7.49 24.76
C LEU A 58 -15.14 6.74 25.55
N PRO A 59 -15.95 5.89 24.89
CA PRO A 59 -16.91 5.03 25.58
C PRO A 59 -16.24 4.21 26.69
N ARG A 60 -16.94 4.04 27.81
CA ARG A 60 -16.45 3.19 28.91
C ARG A 60 -16.34 1.74 28.42
N PRO A 61 -15.21 1.03 28.64
CA PRO A 61 -15.08 -0.35 28.21
C PRO A 61 -16.02 -1.23 29.02
N ALA A 62 -16.75 -2.09 28.32
CA ALA A 62 -17.41 -3.23 28.95
C ALA A 62 -16.42 -4.36 29.28
N VAL A 63 -15.27 -4.37 28.59
CA VAL A 63 -14.25 -5.40 28.69
C VAL A 63 -12.89 -4.73 28.64
N TYR A 64 -11.98 -5.20 29.49
CA TYR A 64 -10.59 -4.75 29.56
C TYR A 64 -9.65 -5.85 29.11
N SER A 65 -8.49 -5.48 28.60
CA SER A 65 -7.44 -6.46 28.36
C SER A 65 -6.80 -6.82 29.68
N ILE A 66 -6.38 -8.07 29.85
CA ILE A 66 -5.65 -8.47 31.07
C ILE A 66 -4.36 -7.65 31.26
N ILE A 67 -3.83 -7.06 30.18
CA ILE A 67 -2.63 -6.23 30.24
C ILE A 67 -2.85 -4.87 30.88
N ASP A 68 -4.11 -4.42 31.00
CA ASP A 68 -4.49 -3.17 31.66
C ASP A 68 -4.28 -3.25 33.19
N TYR A 69 -4.13 -4.47 33.72
CA TYR A 69 -3.99 -4.75 35.15
C TYR A 69 -2.52 -4.82 35.57
N SER A 70 -2.25 -4.40 36.81
CA SER A 70 -0.93 -4.56 37.42
C SER A 70 -0.53 -6.05 37.49
N PRO A 71 0.76 -6.38 37.56
CA PRO A 71 1.22 -7.77 37.64
C PRO A 71 0.57 -8.59 38.77
N SER A 72 0.29 -7.96 39.92
CA SER A 72 -0.38 -8.61 41.06
C SER A 72 -1.86 -8.89 40.79
N GLU A 73 -2.59 -7.93 40.23
CA GLU A 73 -4.00 -8.09 39.86
C GLU A 73 -4.16 -9.12 38.75
N ARG A 74 -3.31 -9.03 37.72
CA ARG A 74 -3.23 -10.02 36.63
C ARG A 74 -3.05 -11.42 37.20
N ARG A 75 -2.10 -11.63 38.12
CA ARG A 75 -1.90 -12.93 38.76
C ARG A 75 -3.13 -13.40 39.53
N SER A 76 -3.76 -12.52 40.32
CA SER A 76 -4.98 -12.85 41.07
C SER A 76 -6.14 -13.24 40.15
N LEU A 77 -6.33 -12.53 39.05
CA LEU A 77 -7.38 -12.83 38.06
C LEU A 77 -7.11 -14.15 37.35
N LEU A 78 -5.86 -14.42 36.97
CA LEU A 78 -5.47 -15.69 36.33
C LEU A 78 -5.54 -16.89 37.28
N GLN A 79 -5.42 -16.68 38.59
CA GLN A 79 -5.57 -17.73 39.61
C GLN A 79 -7.03 -18.01 39.98
N SER A 80 -7.97 -17.12 39.63
CA SER A 80 -9.38 -17.27 39.99
C SER A 80 -10.01 -18.54 39.39
N LEU A 81 -9.47 -19.05 38.28
CA LEU A 81 -9.83 -20.31 37.64
C LEU A 81 -8.64 -20.86 36.86
N PRO A 82 -8.41 -22.18 36.77
CA PRO A 82 -7.54 -22.71 35.73
C PRO A 82 -8.09 -22.29 34.37
N LEU A 83 -7.26 -21.73 33.48
CA LEU A 83 -7.65 -21.55 32.09
C LEU A 83 -8.04 -22.92 31.57
N LEU A 84 -9.34 -23.15 31.38
CA LEU A 84 -9.84 -24.32 30.69
C LEU A 84 -9.03 -24.43 29.39
N ALA A 85 -8.74 -25.66 28.97
CA ALA A 85 -8.04 -25.96 27.72
C ALA A 85 -8.91 -25.62 26.49
N ILE A 86 -9.51 -24.43 26.47
CA ILE A 86 -10.15 -23.75 25.37
C ILE A 86 -9.01 -23.34 24.41
N ARG A 87 -8.33 -24.34 23.86
CA ARG A 87 -7.16 -24.19 23.00
C ARG A 87 -7.52 -23.61 21.63
N ASP A 88 -8.79 -23.67 21.26
CA ASP A 88 -9.24 -23.36 19.90
C ASP A 88 -9.70 -21.91 19.71
N HIS A 89 -9.78 -21.11 20.78
CA HIS A 89 -10.25 -19.73 20.70
C HIS A 89 -9.11 -18.73 20.87
N LYS A 90 -9.01 -17.79 19.92
CA LYS A 90 -7.97 -16.75 19.90
C LYS A 90 -8.05 -15.78 21.09
N TRP A 91 -9.26 -15.56 21.62
CA TRP A 91 -9.54 -14.61 22.70
C TRP A 91 -10.49 -15.22 23.73
N LEU A 92 -10.14 -15.11 25.01
CA LEU A 92 -10.94 -15.62 26.11
C LEU A 92 -11.34 -14.49 27.04
N LEU A 93 -12.57 -14.53 27.53
CA LEU A 93 -13.17 -13.55 28.42
C LEU A 93 -13.48 -14.17 29.77
N LEU A 94 -12.94 -13.60 30.85
CA LEU A 94 -13.34 -13.88 32.21
C LEU A 94 -14.61 -13.09 32.52
N THR A 95 -15.69 -13.80 32.84
CA THR A 95 -17.02 -13.23 33.13
C THR A 95 -17.57 -13.78 34.44
N LYS A 96 -18.55 -13.09 35.04
CA LYS A 96 -19.35 -13.67 36.12
C LYS A 96 -20.16 -14.86 35.61
N ASN A 97 -20.20 -15.93 36.38
CA ASN A 97 -21.04 -17.09 36.12
C ASN A 97 -22.39 -16.89 36.83
N CYS A 98 -23.49 -16.94 36.08
CA CYS A 98 -24.83 -16.73 36.63
C CYS A 98 -25.49 -18.04 37.11
N THR A 99 -24.95 -19.20 36.75
CA THR A 99 -25.66 -20.49 36.85
C THR A 99 -24.82 -21.63 37.44
N GLY A 100 -23.76 -21.34 38.20
CA GLY A 100 -22.86 -22.36 38.75
C GLY A 100 -22.37 -22.07 40.17
N SER A 101 -21.70 -23.05 40.78
CA SER A 101 -21.08 -22.92 42.10
C SER A 101 -19.83 -22.03 42.10
N GLU A 102 -19.17 -21.90 40.95
CA GLU A 102 -18.03 -21.01 40.79
C GLU A 102 -18.50 -19.59 40.41
N PRO A 103 -17.95 -18.53 41.03
CA PRO A 103 -18.41 -17.15 40.80
C PRO A 103 -18.04 -16.61 39.41
N PHE A 104 -17.04 -17.21 38.76
CA PHE A 104 -16.51 -16.76 37.48
C PHE A 104 -16.48 -17.90 36.47
N ALA A 105 -16.34 -17.58 35.19
CA ALA A 105 -16.10 -18.54 34.12
C ALA A 105 -15.30 -17.91 32.98
N TRP A 106 -14.47 -18.70 32.30
CA TRP A 106 -13.86 -18.34 31.02
C TRP A 106 -14.77 -18.75 29.87
N LYS A 107 -15.00 -17.84 28.92
CA LYS A 107 -15.72 -18.12 27.67
C LYS A 107 -14.98 -17.54 26.47
N ALA A 108 -15.32 -17.98 25.27
CA ALA A 108 -14.84 -17.33 24.05
C ALA A 108 -15.31 -15.87 24.00
N ALA A 109 -14.40 -14.94 23.74
CA ALA A 109 -14.73 -13.54 23.55
C ALA A 109 -15.18 -13.28 22.10
N THR A 110 -16.07 -12.31 21.90
CA THR A 110 -16.43 -11.85 20.56
C THR A 110 -15.37 -10.91 20.00
N LEU A 111 -15.37 -10.74 18.67
CA LEU A 111 -14.50 -9.76 18.00
C LEU A 111 -14.72 -8.35 18.58
N GLU A 112 -15.97 -7.94 18.78
CA GLU A 112 -16.31 -6.62 19.31
C GLU A 112 -15.74 -6.38 20.71
N GLN A 113 -15.78 -7.39 21.58
CA GLN A 113 -15.19 -7.32 22.93
C GLN A 113 -13.67 -7.17 22.88
N TYR A 114 -13.01 -7.95 22.02
CA TYR A 114 -11.58 -7.85 21.79
C TYR A 114 -11.19 -6.45 21.28
N VAL A 115 -11.94 -5.93 20.31
CA VAL A 115 -11.71 -4.60 19.72
C VAL A 115 -11.90 -3.49 20.74
N GLY A 116 -12.99 -3.56 21.51
CA GLY A 116 -13.30 -2.60 22.56
C GLY A 116 -12.24 -2.59 23.66
N ALA A 117 -11.73 -3.76 24.04
CA ALA A 117 -10.65 -3.87 25.02
C ALA A 117 -9.33 -3.29 24.48
N LEU A 118 -8.93 -3.64 23.25
CA LEU A 118 -7.70 -3.12 22.65
C LEU A 118 -7.72 -1.61 22.41
N LEU A 119 -8.90 -1.00 22.25
CA LEU A 119 -9.01 0.44 22.04
C LEU A 119 -8.31 1.22 23.17
N THR A 120 -8.36 0.73 24.40
CA THR A 120 -7.84 1.47 25.57
C THR A 120 -6.74 0.74 26.32
N SER A 121 -6.09 -0.19 25.64
CA SER A 121 -5.06 -1.04 26.21
C SER A 121 -3.66 -0.47 25.97
N PRO A 122 -2.72 -0.58 26.92
CA PRO A 122 -1.34 -0.16 26.70
C PRO A 122 -0.64 -1.01 25.63
N ALA A 123 0.09 -0.35 24.74
CA ALA A 123 0.83 -0.98 23.65
C ALA A 123 2.22 -1.54 24.03
N SER A 124 2.57 -1.56 25.32
CA SER A 124 3.96 -1.73 25.78
C SER A 124 4.47 -3.18 25.91
N GLU A 125 3.65 -4.21 25.71
CA GLU A 125 4.08 -5.61 25.93
C GLU A 125 4.33 -6.37 24.61
N ALA A 126 5.60 -6.51 24.19
CA ALA A 126 5.99 -7.13 22.91
C ALA A 126 5.62 -8.62 22.74
N ASN A 127 5.27 -9.34 23.81
CA ASN A 127 5.22 -10.80 23.84
C ASN A 127 3.80 -11.40 23.90
N PHE A 128 2.79 -10.70 23.39
CA PHE A 128 1.39 -11.09 23.60
C PHE A 128 0.65 -11.43 22.30
N ASP A 129 0.28 -12.72 22.11
CA ASP A 129 -0.41 -13.22 20.91
C ASP A 129 -1.63 -14.12 21.23
N GLY A 130 -2.32 -13.91 22.37
CA GLY A 130 -3.45 -14.76 22.80
C GLY A 130 -4.42 -14.10 23.79
N THR A 131 -5.06 -13.01 23.39
CA THR A 131 -5.63 -11.99 24.29
C THR A 131 -6.68 -12.49 25.29
N LEU A 132 -6.29 -12.51 26.57
CA LEU A 132 -7.18 -12.68 27.71
C LEU A 132 -7.83 -11.36 28.06
N LEU A 133 -9.14 -11.41 28.23
CA LEU A 133 -10.01 -10.28 28.48
C LEU A 133 -10.73 -10.46 29.81
N VAL A 134 -11.08 -9.35 30.45
CA VAL A 134 -11.79 -9.33 31.73
C VAL A 134 -13.02 -8.46 31.60
N ASP A 135 -14.18 -9.04 31.86
CA ASP A 135 -15.44 -8.32 31.87
C ASP A 135 -15.43 -7.28 33.01
N ALA A 136 -15.91 -6.06 32.74
CA ALA A 136 -15.96 -4.98 33.71
C ALA A 136 -16.80 -5.35 34.96
N SER A 137 -17.73 -6.30 34.83
CA SER A 137 -18.52 -6.82 35.95
C SER A 137 -17.71 -7.72 36.90
N VAL A 138 -16.61 -8.30 36.42
CA VAL A 138 -15.66 -9.10 37.23
C VAL A 138 -14.67 -8.17 37.92
N ALA A 139 -13.96 -7.37 37.14
CA ALA A 139 -12.98 -6.42 37.64
C ALA A 139 -12.81 -5.24 36.67
N VAL A 140 -12.34 -4.13 37.23
CA VAL A 140 -11.88 -2.96 36.49
C VAL A 140 -10.41 -2.74 36.88
N PRO A 141 -9.51 -2.36 35.95
CA PRO A 141 -8.13 -2.06 36.30
C PRO A 141 -8.06 -0.98 37.39
N SER A 142 -7.22 -1.19 38.43
CA SER A 142 -7.05 -0.16 39.48
C SER A 142 -6.43 1.13 38.97
N ARG A 143 -5.67 1.07 37.87
CA ARG A 143 -5.00 2.20 37.24
C ARG A 143 -5.25 2.20 35.73
N PRO A 144 -6.48 2.54 35.28
CA PRO A 144 -6.75 2.64 33.86
C PRO A 144 -5.90 3.75 33.24
N GLN A 145 -5.56 3.62 31.95
CA GLN A 145 -4.84 4.67 31.26
C GLN A 145 -5.67 5.98 31.27
N PRO A 146 -5.08 7.12 31.71
CA PRO A 146 -5.79 8.39 31.77
C PRO A 146 -6.04 8.97 30.37
N SER A 147 -5.24 8.56 29.40
CA SER A 147 -5.32 8.96 27.99
C SER A 147 -5.03 7.77 27.08
N VAL A 148 -5.49 7.88 25.84
CA VAL A 148 -5.26 6.90 24.78
C VAL A 148 -4.68 7.63 23.59
N GLN A 149 -3.61 7.08 23.01
CA GLN A 149 -3.08 7.60 21.76
C GLN A 149 -3.84 6.99 20.58
N LEU A 150 -4.49 7.86 19.80
CA LEU A 150 -5.20 7.49 18.60
C LEU A 150 -4.41 7.92 17.37
N PHE A 151 -4.42 7.06 16.37
CA PHE A 151 -3.71 7.25 15.12
C PHE A 151 -4.71 7.23 13.99
N ASN A 152 -4.54 8.12 13.02
CA ASN A 152 -5.15 7.97 11.72
C ASN A 152 -4.52 6.73 11.05
N ALA A 153 -5.26 6.01 10.18
CA ALA A 153 -4.68 4.87 9.48
C ALA A 153 -3.36 5.23 8.77
N GLN A 154 -3.26 6.42 8.16
CA GLN A 154 -2.05 6.93 7.48
C GLN A 154 -0.86 7.22 8.41
N GLU A 155 -1.05 7.23 9.72
CA GLU A 155 0.03 7.36 10.70
C GLU A 155 0.66 6.01 11.08
N THR A 156 0.25 4.93 10.38
CA THR A 156 0.77 3.57 10.59
C THR A 156 1.69 3.14 9.46
N SER A 157 2.56 2.15 9.71
CA SER A 157 3.56 1.68 8.74
C SER A 157 3.01 1.09 7.45
N ASN A 158 1.75 0.61 7.46
CA ASN A 158 1.05 0.11 6.28
C ASN A 158 -0.45 0.42 6.41
N PRO A 159 -0.86 1.63 6.01
CA PRO A 159 -2.20 2.14 6.28
C PRO A 159 -3.27 1.39 5.46
N PHE A 160 -2.89 0.79 4.33
CA PHE A 160 -3.78 0.03 3.46
C PHE A 160 -4.37 -1.22 4.13
N LEU A 161 -3.73 -1.74 5.20
CA LEU A 161 -4.31 -2.83 6.00
C LEU A 161 -5.50 -2.36 6.85
N ALA A 162 -5.48 -1.11 7.29
CA ALA A 162 -6.54 -0.50 8.08
C ALA A 162 -7.58 0.20 7.18
N ASP A 163 -7.17 0.79 6.06
CA ASP A 163 -8.01 1.50 5.11
C ASP A 163 -7.61 1.18 3.66
N ASP A 164 -8.34 0.24 3.06
CA ASP A 164 -8.14 -0.21 1.68
C ASP A 164 -8.68 0.79 0.64
N SER A 165 -9.37 1.85 1.08
CA SER A 165 -9.90 2.90 0.21
C SER A 165 -8.86 3.98 -0.15
N LEU A 166 -7.72 3.97 0.54
CA LEU A 166 -6.62 4.91 0.32
C LEU A 166 -6.03 4.81 -1.09
N ARG A 167 -5.72 5.96 -1.68
CA ARG A 167 -5.15 6.04 -3.03
C ARG A 167 -4.18 7.20 -3.12
N HIS A 168 -3.08 7.01 -3.85
CA HIS A 168 -2.26 8.12 -4.25
C HIS A 168 -2.99 8.96 -5.29
N THR A 169 -3.14 10.24 -5.00
CA THR A 169 -3.92 11.17 -5.82
C THR A 169 -3.08 12.36 -6.24
N HIS A 170 -3.39 12.91 -7.40
CA HIS A 170 -2.80 14.13 -7.87
C HIS A 170 -3.30 15.30 -7.01
N LEU A 171 -2.38 16.10 -6.49
CA LEU A 171 -2.64 17.20 -5.57
C LEU A 171 -3.69 18.19 -6.08
N ILE A 172 -3.59 18.59 -7.35
CA ILE A 172 -4.45 19.63 -7.95
C ILE A 172 -5.74 19.04 -8.50
N THR A 173 -5.63 17.98 -9.31
CA THR A 173 -6.82 17.41 -9.99
C THR A 173 -7.61 16.43 -9.13
N GLY A 174 -7.06 15.96 -8.01
CA GLY A 174 -7.65 14.94 -7.14
C GLY A 174 -7.74 13.54 -7.77
N LYS A 175 -7.28 13.36 -9.01
CA LYS A 175 -7.38 12.09 -9.74
C LYS A 175 -6.41 11.05 -9.16
N PRO A 176 -6.82 9.78 -9.04
CA PRO A 176 -5.91 8.72 -8.63
C PRO A 176 -4.86 8.44 -9.71
N PHE A 177 -3.64 8.12 -9.29
CA PHE A 177 -2.58 7.72 -10.22
C PHE A 177 -2.78 6.29 -10.74
N PRO A 178 -2.20 5.95 -11.91
CA PRO A 178 -2.13 4.57 -12.39
C PRO A 178 -1.47 3.65 -11.35
N HIS A 179 -1.74 2.34 -11.44
CA HIS A 179 -1.24 1.37 -10.46
C HIS A 179 0.29 1.32 -10.35
N GLY A 180 1.01 1.38 -11.48
CA GLY A 180 2.48 1.36 -11.49
C GLY A 180 3.08 2.53 -10.71
N VAL A 181 2.64 3.76 -11.02
CA VAL A 181 3.01 4.97 -10.28
C VAL A 181 2.60 4.88 -8.81
N SER A 182 1.36 4.48 -8.54
CA SER A 182 0.84 4.38 -7.16
C SER A 182 1.68 3.42 -6.31
N SER A 183 2.09 2.29 -6.86
CA SER A 183 2.93 1.31 -6.15
C SER A 183 4.28 1.91 -5.74
N ALA A 184 4.95 2.61 -6.67
CA ALA A 184 6.20 3.28 -6.39
C ALA A 184 6.03 4.43 -5.38
N LEU A 185 4.93 5.19 -5.48
CA LEU A 185 4.59 6.24 -4.54
C LEU A 185 4.31 5.69 -3.13
N SER A 186 3.74 4.49 -2.99
CA SER A 186 3.57 3.82 -1.68
C SER A 186 4.92 3.54 -1.01
N THR A 187 5.92 3.09 -1.79
CA THR A 187 7.27 2.88 -1.28
C THR A 187 7.90 4.19 -0.80
N LEU A 188 7.82 5.24 -1.61
CA LEU A 188 8.33 6.56 -1.25
C LEU A 188 7.61 7.14 -0.02
N TRP A 189 6.27 7.06 -0.01
CA TRP A 189 5.42 7.46 1.10
C TRP A 189 5.88 6.82 2.42
N SER A 190 6.08 5.50 2.43
CA SER A 190 6.53 4.76 3.61
C SER A 190 7.97 5.08 4.00
N GLN A 191 8.88 5.15 3.01
CA GLN A 191 10.31 5.42 3.23
C GLN A 191 10.55 6.80 3.84
N PHE A 192 9.87 7.83 3.33
CA PHE A 192 10.00 9.21 3.78
C PHE A 192 9.02 9.59 4.89
N SER A 193 8.21 8.63 5.37
CA SER A 193 7.23 8.84 6.45
C SER A 193 6.23 9.96 6.16
N TYR A 194 5.81 10.10 4.90
CA TYR A 194 4.77 11.06 4.58
C TYR A 194 3.44 10.64 5.20
N THR A 195 2.64 11.60 5.64
CA THR A 195 1.25 11.35 6.05
C THR A 195 0.32 11.52 4.86
N SER A 196 0.52 12.57 4.04
CA SER A 196 -0.32 12.80 2.86
C SER A 196 -0.03 11.85 1.70
N MET A 197 -1.09 11.43 1.02
CA MET A 197 -1.06 10.64 -0.22
C MET A 197 -1.30 11.49 -1.47
N ARG A 198 -1.23 12.82 -1.34
CA ARG A 198 -1.34 13.76 -2.45
C ARG A 198 0.04 14.08 -3.04
N TRP A 199 0.15 14.00 -4.36
CA TRP A 199 1.40 14.20 -5.07
C TRP A 199 1.24 15.13 -6.27
N LEU A 200 2.29 15.89 -6.57
CA LEU A 200 2.36 16.79 -7.70
C LEU A 200 3.47 16.32 -8.66
N PRO A 201 3.13 15.80 -9.84
CA PRO A 201 4.07 15.61 -10.92
C PRO A 201 4.78 16.93 -11.27
N VAL A 202 6.10 16.88 -11.44
CA VAL A 202 6.89 18.08 -11.82
C VAL A 202 6.57 18.52 -13.25
N ASP A 203 6.20 17.58 -14.11
CA ASP A 203 5.86 17.85 -15.51
C ASP A 203 4.46 18.45 -15.68
N ASP A 204 3.64 18.53 -14.61
CA ASP A 204 2.35 19.21 -14.69
C ASP A 204 2.62 20.71 -14.87
N ASP A 205 2.14 21.26 -16.00
CA ASP A 205 2.44 22.59 -16.50
C ASP A 205 2.62 23.65 -15.39
N ALA A 206 3.74 24.38 -15.46
CA ALA A 206 4.16 25.43 -14.53
C ALA A 206 3.06 26.47 -14.23
N THR A 207 2.06 26.62 -15.12
CA THR A 207 0.89 27.48 -14.90
C THR A 207 0.11 27.16 -13.63
N ASN A 208 0.15 25.91 -13.15
CA ASN A 208 -0.49 25.54 -11.89
C ASN A 208 0.46 25.65 -10.68
N LEU A 209 1.76 25.74 -10.92
CA LEU A 209 2.80 25.86 -9.89
C LEU A 209 3.03 27.31 -9.46
N ASP A 210 2.60 28.31 -10.23
CA ASP A 210 2.79 29.73 -9.89
C ASP A 210 2.20 30.10 -8.51
N SER A 211 1.16 29.39 -8.04
CA SER A 211 0.59 29.57 -6.71
C SER A 211 1.20 28.69 -5.62
N LEU A 212 2.07 27.74 -5.98
CA LEU A 212 2.61 26.73 -5.07
C LEU A 212 4.10 26.99 -4.84
N THR A 213 4.45 27.40 -3.64
CA THR A 213 5.86 27.57 -3.26
C THR A 213 6.42 26.28 -2.69
N LEU A 214 7.57 25.82 -3.18
CA LEU A 214 8.26 24.69 -2.55
C LEU A 214 8.87 25.11 -1.22
N ASN A 215 8.81 24.22 -0.23
CA ASN A 215 9.57 24.41 1.00
C ASN A 215 11.08 24.42 0.68
N CYS A 216 11.85 25.21 1.44
CA CYS A 216 13.28 25.37 1.20
C CYS A 216 14.02 24.00 1.22
N ASN A 217 14.91 23.79 0.25
CA ASN A 217 15.74 22.58 0.08
C ASN A 217 14.97 21.26 -0.16
N GLN A 218 13.75 21.31 -0.70
CA GLN A 218 13.02 20.11 -1.09
C GLN A 218 13.36 19.66 -2.51
N GLU A 219 13.68 18.38 -2.68
CA GLU A 219 13.91 17.75 -3.97
C GLU A 219 12.74 16.82 -4.36
N PRO A 220 12.42 16.71 -5.67
CA PRO A 220 11.37 15.82 -6.13
C PRO A 220 11.86 14.36 -6.12
N HIS A 221 10.93 13.44 -5.87
CA HIS A 221 11.17 12.00 -5.89
C HIS A 221 11.05 11.45 -7.30
N ALA A 222 11.98 10.60 -7.70
CA ALA A 222 11.93 9.92 -8.98
C ALA A 222 11.11 8.63 -8.90
N VAL A 223 10.16 8.48 -9.82
CA VAL A 223 9.32 7.29 -9.98
C VAL A 223 9.45 6.81 -11.42
N PHE A 224 9.61 5.49 -11.58
CA PHE A 224 9.55 4.86 -12.90
C PHE A 224 8.12 4.41 -13.17
N ASP A 225 7.54 4.92 -14.25
CA ASP A 225 6.19 4.64 -14.73
C ASP A 225 6.27 3.68 -15.93
N PRO A 226 6.05 2.36 -15.74
CA PRO A 226 6.12 1.40 -16.82
C PRO A 226 4.91 1.54 -17.75
N GLU A 227 5.13 1.94 -19.01
CA GLU A 227 4.14 1.91 -20.08
C GLU A 227 4.25 0.59 -20.85
N PRO A 228 3.25 -0.32 -20.78
CA PRO A 228 3.28 -1.56 -21.54
C PRO A 228 3.31 -1.32 -23.05
N VAL A 229 4.20 -2.00 -23.74
CA VAL A 229 4.32 -1.98 -25.19
C VAL A 229 4.42 -3.38 -25.77
N GLN A 230 3.79 -3.55 -26.92
CA GLN A 230 3.81 -4.80 -27.68
C GLN A 230 4.69 -4.64 -28.90
N LEU A 231 5.64 -5.56 -29.06
CA LEU A 231 6.62 -5.55 -30.14
C LEU A 231 6.50 -6.84 -30.94
N VAL A 232 6.54 -6.72 -32.26
CA VAL A 232 6.59 -7.87 -33.17
C VAL A 232 7.86 -7.81 -34.01
N CYS A 233 8.47 -8.96 -34.24
CA CYS A 233 9.60 -9.07 -35.15
C CYS A 233 9.09 -8.93 -36.59
N ILE A 234 9.88 -8.34 -37.49
CA ILE A 234 9.53 -8.17 -38.89
C ILE A 234 9.12 -9.49 -39.55
N GLY A 235 9.75 -10.61 -39.18
CA GLY A 235 9.39 -11.94 -39.69
C GLY A 235 8.00 -12.44 -39.28
N GLN A 236 7.30 -11.75 -38.38
CA GLN A 236 5.91 -12.06 -37.99
C GLN A 236 4.88 -11.36 -38.90
N LEU A 237 5.30 -10.44 -39.77
CA LEU A 237 4.43 -9.68 -40.66
C LEU A 237 4.21 -10.39 -42.00
N ALA A 238 3.24 -9.95 -42.81
CA ALA A 238 3.07 -10.44 -44.17
C ALA A 238 4.24 -10.02 -45.07
N GLU A 239 4.59 -10.82 -46.09
CA GLU A 239 5.75 -10.56 -46.96
C GLU A 239 5.72 -9.16 -47.61
N GLU A 240 4.54 -8.69 -48.01
CA GLU A 240 4.35 -7.35 -48.58
C GLU A 240 4.70 -6.23 -47.58
N GLU A 241 4.29 -6.38 -46.33
CA GLU A 241 4.61 -5.43 -45.25
C GLU A 241 6.10 -5.47 -44.92
N GLN A 242 6.69 -6.68 -44.85
CA GLN A 242 8.13 -6.84 -44.63
C GLN A 242 8.93 -6.12 -45.70
N ALA A 243 8.59 -6.32 -46.98
CA ALA A 243 9.25 -5.66 -48.09
C ALA A 243 9.10 -4.13 -48.01
N SER A 244 7.90 -3.63 -47.72
CA SER A 244 7.65 -2.19 -47.55
C SER A 244 8.50 -1.56 -46.44
N ILE A 245 8.60 -2.23 -45.28
CA ILE A 245 9.42 -1.78 -44.16
C ILE A 245 10.91 -1.80 -44.52
N LEU A 246 11.39 -2.86 -45.18
CA LEU A 246 12.79 -2.97 -45.58
C LEU A 246 13.17 -1.95 -46.66
N HIS A 247 12.27 -1.66 -47.61
CA HIS A 247 12.49 -0.66 -48.65
C HIS A 247 12.48 0.78 -48.11
N SER A 248 11.66 1.06 -47.09
CA SER A 248 11.61 2.38 -46.45
C SER A 248 12.70 2.58 -45.37
N ALA A 249 13.35 1.50 -44.93
CA ALA A 249 14.40 1.57 -43.93
C ALA A 249 15.66 2.28 -44.47
N PRO A 250 16.20 3.27 -43.72
CA PRO A 250 17.50 3.86 -44.04
C PRO A 250 18.61 2.80 -44.04
N ARG A 251 19.64 3.00 -44.88
CA ARG A 251 20.78 2.08 -45.00
C ARG A 251 21.41 1.68 -43.66
N TRP A 252 21.58 2.64 -42.74
CA TRP A 252 22.17 2.36 -41.43
C TRP A 252 21.32 1.40 -40.58
N VAL A 253 19.99 1.43 -40.71
CA VAL A 253 19.08 0.50 -40.01
C VAL A 253 19.31 -0.92 -40.51
N LEU A 254 19.40 -1.09 -41.83
CA LEU A 254 19.65 -2.40 -42.44
C LEU A 254 21.00 -2.96 -42.00
N GLU A 255 22.07 -2.15 -42.04
CA GLU A 255 23.41 -2.58 -41.60
C GLU A 255 23.48 -2.90 -40.10
N HIS A 256 22.82 -2.11 -39.25
CA HIS A 256 22.82 -2.32 -37.80
C HIS A 256 21.94 -3.48 -37.35
N SER A 257 20.78 -3.66 -37.99
CA SER A 257 19.80 -4.70 -37.63
C SER A 257 20.35 -6.12 -37.83
N LEU A 258 21.37 -6.30 -38.66
CA LEU A 258 22.09 -7.57 -38.78
C LEU A 258 22.83 -7.98 -37.49
N LYS A 259 23.22 -7.00 -36.66
CA LYS A 259 24.05 -7.21 -35.46
C LYS A 259 23.28 -7.02 -34.16
N ARG A 260 22.29 -6.12 -34.13
CA ARG A 260 21.57 -5.72 -32.91
C ARG A 260 20.13 -5.38 -33.25
N PRO A 261 19.18 -5.53 -32.30
CA PRO A 261 17.80 -5.17 -32.56
C PRO A 261 17.61 -3.67 -32.79
N ILE A 262 16.82 -3.34 -33.80
CA ILE A 262 16.32 -1.99 -34.07
C ILE A 262 14.80 -2.02 -34.04
N ILE A 263 14.19 -1.06 -33.36
CA ILE A 263 12.75 -0.95 -33.20
C ILE A 263 12.26 0.24 -34.03
N LEU A 264 11.24 0.00 -34.85
CA LEU A 264 10.45 1.02 -35.51
C LEU A 264 9.23 1.37 -34.64
N SER A 265 9.13 2.63 -34.22
CA SER A 265 7.99 3.15 -33.48
C SER A 265 7.68 4.58 -33.90
N ASN A 266 6.42 4.85 -34.26
CA ASN A 266 5.94 6.18 -34.67
C ASN A 266 6.83 6.84 -35.75
N GLY A 267 7.22 6.06 -36.76
CA GLY A 267 8.08 6.51 -37.87
C GLY A 267 9.56 6.73 -37.51
N LYS A 268 9.96 6.47 -36.26
CA LYS A 268 11.35 6.61 -35.80
C LYS A 268 12.01 5.25 -35.58
N TRP A 269 13.26 5.14 -36.01
CA TRP A 269 14.12 3.98 -35.79
C TRP A 269 14.97 4.17 -34.54
N MET A 270 14.87 3.26 -33.59
CA MET A 270 15.49 3.38 -32.27
C MET A 270 16.06 2.05 -31.79
N THR A 271 17.04 2.11 -30.88
CA THR A 271 17.46 0.93 -30.10
C THR A 271 16.58 0.79 -28.87
N TRP A 272 16.56 -0.40 -28.26
CA TRP A 272 15.78 -0.62 -27.02
C TRP A 272 16.15 0.36 -25.89
N ARG A 273 17.45 0.70 -25.75
CA ARG A 273 17.92 1.69 -24.77
C ARG A 273 17.39 3.10 -25.06
N LYS A 274 17.34 3.49 -26.33
CA LYS A 274 16.84 4.82 -26.74
C LYS A 274 15.31 4.91 -26.59
N MET A 275 14.63 3.78 -26.70
CA MET A 275 13.19 3.65 -26.42
C MET A 275 12.91 3.42 -24.93
N GLU A 276 13.95 3.37 -24.08
CA GLU A 276 13.83 3.15 -22.64
C GLU A 276 13.08 1.86 -22.27
N LEU A 277 13.26 0.79 -23.05
CA LEU A 277 12.67 -0.50 -22.71
C LEU A 277 13.31 -1.09 -21.44
N ASP A 278 12.47 -1.71 -20.61
CA ASP A 278 12.84 -2.46 -19.41
C ASP A 278 13.84 -3.59 -19.69
N GLU A 279 13.67 -4.28 -20.82
CA GLU A 279 14.53 -5.37 -21.25
C GLU A 279 14.96 -5.23 -22.72
N ASP A 280 16.11 -5.83 -23.04
CA ASP A 280 16.51 -6.03 -24.42
C ASP A 280 15.50 -6.93 -25.15
N VAL A 281 15.34 -6.68 -26.45
CA VAL A 281 14.48 -7.44 -27.35
C VAL A 281 15.26 -8.46 -28.19
N ARG A 282 16.57 -8.61 -27.92
CA ARG A 282 17.38 -9.71 -28.48
C ARG A 282 16.71 -11.04 -28.12
N LEU A 283 16.34 -11.80 -29.14
CA LEU A 283 15.93 -13.19 -28.96
C LEU A 283 17.12 -13.95 -28.36
N PRO A 284 16.96 -14.63 -27.21
CA PRO A 284 17.99 -15.53 -26.72
C PRO A 284 18.30 -16.55 -27.81
N CYS A 285 19.58 -16.74 -28.17
CA CYS A 285 19.99 -17.76 -29.14
C CYS A 285 19.50 -19.18 -28.77
N THR A 286 19.09 -19.38 -27.51
CA THR A 286 18.47 -20.62 -27.02
C THR A 286 17.01 -20.79 -27.45
N ALA A 287 16.23 -19.72 -27.63
CA ALA A 287 14.89 -19.81 -28.22
C ALA A 287 14.97 -20.23 -29.70
N THR A 288 16.01 -19.78 -30.41
CA THR A 288 16.30 -20.30 -31.75
C THR A 288 16.65 -21.79 -31.77
N ALA A 289 17.12 -22.40 -30.67
CA ALA A 289 17.34 -23.84 -30.63
C ALA A 289 16.03 -24.64 -30.65
N ARG A 290 14.93 -24.14 -30.06
CA ARG A 290 13.60 -24.75 -30.21
C ARG A 290 12.92 -24.38 -31.53
N TRP A 291 13.18 -23.18 -32.07
CA TRP A 291 12.66 -22.77 -33.38
C TRP A 291 13.34 -23.48 -34.57
N ARG A 292 14.52 -24.07 -34.37
CA ARG A 292 15.22 -24.87 -35.40
C ARG A 292 14.45 -26.11 -35.89
N SER A 293 13.28 -26.43 -35.33
CA SER A 293 12.49 -27.56 -35.80
C SER A 293 11.70 -27.33 -37.10
N LYS A 294 11.62 -26.12 -37.67
CA LYS A 294 11.02 -25.91 -39.01
C LYS A 294 11.74 -24.83 -39.81
N CYS A 295 12.71 -25.27 -40.62
CA CYS A 295 13.20 -24.70 -41.89
C CYS A 295 13.03 -23.20 -42.20
N GLN A 296 13.46 -22.29 -41.33
CA GLN A 296 13.83 -20.93 -41.77
C GLN A 296 15.19 -20.52 -41.18
N PRO A 297 16.10 -19.95 -42.02
CA PRO A 297 17.33 -19.36 -41.51
C PRO A 297 16.99 -18.28 -40.48
N PRO A 298 17.88 -18.00 -39.50
CA PRO A 298 17.64 -16.91 -38.57
C PRO A 298 17.34 -15.64 -39.36
N PRO A 299 16.31 -14.84 -38.97
CA PRO A 299 15.99 -13.62 -39.68
C PRO A 299 17.26 -12.77 -39.76
N GLN A 300 17.70 -12.45 -40.98
CA GLN A 300 18.96 -11.73 -41.18
C GLN A 300 18.92 -10.40 -40.43
N HIS A 301 17.77 -9.71 -40.45
CA HIS A 301 17.55 -8.45 -39.77
C HIS A 301 16.73 -8.62 -38.48
N GLN A 302 17.29 -8.16 -37.36
CA GLN A 302 16.61 -8.06 -36.07
C GLN A 302 15.80 -6.75 -36.00
N ILE A 303 14.79 -6.62 -36.86
CA ILE A 303 13.89 -5.47 -36.85
C ILE A 303 12.63 -5.81 -36.07
N TRP A 304 12.28 -4.94 -35.13
CA TRP A 304 11.08 -5.01 -34.32
C TRP A 304 10.17 -3.83 -34.62
N LEU A 305 8.87 -4.02 -34.48
CA LEU A 305 7.86 -2.99 -34.69
C LEU A 305 6.97 -2.89 -33.47
N ARG A 306 6.72 -1.66 -33.02
CA ARG A 306 5.67 -1.40 -32.04
C ARG A 306 4.32 -1.63 -32.71
N ILE A 307 3.51 -2.53 -32.14
CA ILE A 307 2.15 -2.76 -32.62
C ILE A 307 1.35 -1.47 -32.44
N THR A 308 0.74 -1.05 -33.53
CA THR A 308 -0.36 -0.08 -33.54
C THR A 308 -1.58 -0.79 -34.11
N ASN A 309 -2.78 -0.23 -33.96
CA ASN A 309 -4.06 -0.91 -34.25
C ASN A 309 -4.22 -1.49 -35.67
N ASN A 310 -3.31 -1.18 -36.60
CA ASN A 310 -3.41 -1.53 -38.01
C ASN A 310 -2.44 -2.64 -38.48
N ILE A 311 -1.62 -3.22 -37.59
CA ILE A 311 -0.58 -4.18 -38.00
C ILE A 311 -1.05 -5.62 -37.78
N HIS A 312 -1.28 -6.34 -38.88
CA HIS A 312 -1.54 -7.78 -38.85
C HIS A 312 -0.23 -8.55 -38.63
N HIS A 313 -0.22 -9.47 -37.67
CA HIS A 313 0.99 -10.23 -37.34
C HIS A 313 0.64 -11.68 -36.96
N THR A 314 1.62 -12.55 -37.11
CA THR A 314 1.53 -13.97 -36.77
C THR A 314 2.26 -14.28 -35.46
N GLY A 315 1.68 -15.17 -34.65
CA GLY A 315 2.23 -15.52 -33.34
C GLY A 315 1.98 -14.47 -32.25
N ALA A 316 2.54 -14.71 -31.06
CA ALA A 316 2.37 -13.81 -29.92
C ALA A 316 3.35 -12.63 -30.00
N PRO A 317 2.91 -11.39 -29.72
CA PRO A 317 3.82 -10.26 -29.60
C PRO A 317 4.66 -10.33 -28.32
N LEU A 318 5.88 -9.82 -28.42
CA LEU A 318 6.78 -9.64 -27.28
C LEU A 318 6.26 -8.48 -26.42
N GLN A 319 5.93 -8.78 -25.16
CA GLN A 319 5.54 -7.77 -24.18
C GLN A 319 6.79 -7.16 -23.55
N ARG A 320 6.85 -5.84 -23.50
CA ARG A 320 7.89 -5.03 -22.84
C ARG A 320 7.24 -3.83 -22.16
N CYS A 321 8.00 -3.10 -21.36
CA CYS A 321 7.57 -1.81 -20.83
C CYS A 321 8.56 -0.71 -21.23
N ILE A 322 8.07 0.44 -21.65
CA ILE A 322 8.86 1.68 -21.68
C ILE A 322 8.90 2.22 -20.25
N MET A 323 10.09 2.45 -19.72
CA MET A 323 10.29 2.93 -18.35
C MET A 323 10.41 4.46 -18.35
N HIS A 324 9.29 5.15 -18.17
CA HIS A 324 9.30 6.61 -18.10
C HIS A 324 9.76 7.06 -16.72
N ARG A 325 10.84 7.84 -16.65
CA ARG A 325 11.24 8.48 -15.40
C ARG A 325 10.41 9.75 -15.20
N ARG A 326 9.57 9.76 -14.17
CA ARG A 326 8.74 10.90 -13.76
C ARG A 326 9.18 11.41 -12.40
N LEU A 327 9.01 12.70 -12.15
CA LEU A 327 9.38 13.34 -10.89
C LEU A 327 8.14 13.81 -10.15
N PHE A 328 8.12 13.67 -8.82
CA PHE A 328 6.96 13.99 -7.98
C PHE A 328 7.37 14.71 -6.70
N TYR A 329 6.61 15.74 -6.31
CA TYR A 329 6.61 16.29 -4.96
C TYR A 329 5.45 15.72 -4.14
N ASN A 330 5.67 15.40 -2.88
CA ASN A 330 4.57 15.16 -1.93
C ASN A 330 3.98 16.50 -1.47
N SER A 331 2.69 16.56 -1.12
CA SER A 331 2.08 17.80 -0.62
C SER A 331 2.80 18.39 0.59
N SER A 332 3.39 17.55 1.45
CA SER A 332 4.19 17.99 2.61
C SER A 332 5.48 18.77 2.24
N GLN A 333 5.94 18.66 0.99
CA GLN A 333 7.10 19.40 0.48
C GLN A 333 6.73 20.79 -0.07
N ILE A 334 5.43 21.12 -0.10
CA ILE A 334 4.89 22.31 -0.74
C ILE A 334 4.30 23.22 0.34
N ALA A 335 4.75 24.47 0.41
CA ALA A 335 4.08 25.53 1.15
C ALA A 335 2.90 26.04 0.31
N VAL A 336 1.69 25.80 0.82
CA VAL A 336 0.44 26.37 0.31
C VAL A 336 0.19 27.73 0.93
#